data_AF-A0A1T4QU79-F1
#
_entry.id   AF-A0A1T4QU79-F1
#
_cell.length_a   1.000
_cell.length_b   1.000
_cell.length_c   1.000
_cell.angle_alpha   90.00
_cell.angle_beta   90.00
_cell.angle_gamma   90.00
#
_symmetry.space_group_name_H-M   'P 1'
#
loop_
_entity.id
_entity.type
_entity.pdbx_description
1 polymer ?
#
loop_
_entity_poly.entity_id
_entity_poly.type
_entity_poly.pdbx_seq_one_letter_code
_entity_poly.pdbx_strand_id
1 'polypeptide(L)'
;YKACIDYDWEKVDIELKSAKSENLIEAQREEIDLLRAYLERNWAYMKPALLRGLTDKQCGYGSCESLHRPYSYRMKHQGRT
;
A
#
# COMPACT_ATOMS: atom_id res chain seq x y z
N TYR A 1 -6.84 7.08 -1.34
CA TYR A 1 -5.38 7.33 -1.33
C TYR A 1 -4.97 8.58 -0.56
N LYS A 2 -5.68 9.71 -0.72
CA LYS A 2 -5.35 10.96 0.00
C LYS A 2 -5.34 10.78 1.53
N ALA A 3 -6.31 10.06 2.10
CA ALA A 3 -6.38 9.78 3.54
C ALA A 3 -5.13 9.07 4.11
N CYS A 4 -4.56 8.10 3.38
CA CYS A 4 -3.32 7.43 3.79
C CYS A 4 -2.10 8.36 3.72
N ILE A 5 -2.05 9.26 2.73
CA ILE A 5 -0.98 10.26 2.59
C ILE A 5 -1.03 11.29 3.72
N ASP A 6 -2.24 11.68 4.12
CA ASP A 6 -2.46 12.63 5.21
C ASP A 6 -2.29 11.97 6.59
N TYR A 7 -2.08 10.65 6.64
CA TYR A 7 -1.92 9.84 7.84
C TYR A 7 -3.10 9.97 8.82
N ASP A 8 -4.31 9.96 8.27
CA ASP A 8 -5.58 10.13 9.00
C ASP A 8 -6.34 8.79 9.05
N TRP A 9 -6.27 8.11 10.20
CA TRP A 9 -6.89 6.79 10.37
C TRP A 9 -8.41 6.84 10.33
N GLU A 10 -9.02 7.88 10.89
CA GLU A 10 -10.48 7.99 10.94
C GLU A 10 -11.06 8.13 9.53
N LYS A 11 -10.43 8.94 8.67
CA LYS A 11 -10.84 9.04 7.27
C LYS A 11 -10.68 7.72 6.53
N VAL A 12 -9.57 7.00 6.73
CA VAL A 12 -9.35 5.68 6.11
C VAL A 12 -10.42 4.69 6.57
N ASP A 13 -10.73 4.66 7.85
CA ASP A 13 -11.75 3.77 8.41
C ASP A 13 -13.16 4.07 7.86
N ILE A 14 -13.50 5.35 7.70
CA ILE A 14 -14.77 5.78 7.08
C ILE A 14 -14.82 5.33 5.62
N GLU A 15 -13.76 5.53 4.84
CA GLU A 15 -13.69 5.09 3.44
C GLU A 15 -13.87 3.56 3.32
N LEU A 16 -13.19 2.78 4.17
CA LEU A 16 -13.29 1.31 4.18
C LEU A 16 -14.70 0.83 4.58
N LYS A 17 -15.31 1.45 5.60
CA LYS A 17 -16.69 1.15 6.01
C LYS A 17 -17.69 1.48 4.92
N SER A 18 -17.51 2.62 4.25
CA SER A 18 -18.33 3.03 3.11
C SER A 18 -18.23 2.01 1.98
N ALA A 19 -17.01 1.63 1.59
CA ALA A 19 -16.78 0.62 0.56
C ALA A 19 -17.43 -0.73 0.94
N LYS A 20 -17.30 -1.18 2.19
CA LYS A 20 -17.91 -2.43 2.66
C LYS A 20 -19.44 -2.42 2.64
N SER A 21 -20.05 -1.23 2.75
CA SER A 21 -21.51 -1.05 2.76
C SER A 21 -22.15 -1.18 1.38
N GLU A 22 -21.35 -1.16 0.30
CA GLU A 22 -21.83 -1.36 -1.06
C GLU A 22 -22.36 -2.80 -1.27
N ASN A 23 -23.09 -3.00 -2.37
CA ASN A 23 -23.60 -4.32 -2.79
C ASN A 23 -22.45 -5.17 -3.38
N LEU A 24 -21.53 -5.56 -2.50
CA LEU A 24 -20.38 -6.40 -2.78
C LEU A 24 -20.74 -7.88 -2.64
N ILE A 25 -20.12 -8.73 -3.45
CA ILE A 25 -20.13 -10.17 -3.23
C ILE A 25 -19.26 -10.52 -2.00
N GLU A 26 -19.48 -11.71 -1.41
CA GLU A 26 -18.79 -12.10 -0.17
C GLU A 26 -17.26 -12.00 -0.26
N ALA A 27 -16.67 -12.47 -1.36
CA ALA A 27 -15.23 -12.38 -1.59
C ALA A 27 -14.70 -10.94 -1.53
N GLN A 28 -15.44 -9.96 -2.06
CA GLN A 28 -15.05 -8.55 -2.02
C GLN A 28 -15.17 -7.98 -0.59
N ARG A 29 -16.12 -8.45 0.21
CA ARG A 29 -16.24 -8.07 1.63
C ARG A 29 -15.06 -8.60 2.43
N GLU A 30 -14.68 -9.85 2.20
CA GLU A 30 -13.50 -10.46 2.80
C GLU A 30 -12.21 -9.72 2.42
N GLU A 31 -12.06 -9.33 1.15
CA GLU A 31 -10.92 -8.52 0.69
C GLU A 31 -10.81 -7.18 1.43
N ILE A 32 -11.94 -6.51 1.68
CA ILE A 32 -11.95 -5.26 2.45
C ILE A 32 -11.57 -5.50 3.91
N ASP A 33 -12.01 -6.60 4.52
CA ASP A 33 -11.63 -6.96 5.89
C ASP A 33 -10.13 -7.28 6.01
N LEU A 34 -9.59 -8.03 5.04
CA LEU A 34 -8.16 -8.29 4.95
C LEU A 34 -7.36 -7.00 4.76
N LEU A 35 -7.84 -6.09 3.90
CA LEU A 35 -7.22 -4.79 3.68
C LEU A 35 -7.23 -3.96 4.96
N ARG A 36 -8.37 -3.88 5.67
CA ARG A 36 -8.49 -3.18 6.94
C ARG A 36 -7.51 -3.73 7.97
N ALA A 37 -7.49 -5.04 8.18
CA ALA A 37 -6.59 -5.70 9.13
C ALA A 37 -5.11 -5.46 8.79
N TYR A 38 -4.77 -5.48 7.50
CA TYR A 38 -3.42 -5.15 7.04
C TYR A 38 -3.05 -3.71 7.36
N LEU A 39 -3.94 -2.75 7.08
CA LEU A 39 -3.69 -1.34 7.34
C LEU A 39 -3.59 -1.06 8.83
N GLU A 40 -4.47 -1.61 9.67
CA GLU A 40 -4.41 -1.48 11.13
C GLU A 40 -3.06 -1.98 11.68
N ARG A 41 -2.65 -3.19 11.29
CA ARG A 41 -1.38 -3.79 11.74
C ARG A 41 -0.17 -2.97 11.33
N ASN A 42 -0.18 -2.40 10.13
CA ASN A 42 0.98 -1.72 9.56
C ASN A 42 0.93 -0.19 9.67
N TRP A 43 -0.10 0.36 10.33
CA TRP A 43 -0.37 1.80 10.31
C TRP A 43 0.82 2.64 10.78
N ALA A 44 1.51 2.20 11.83
CA ALA A 44 2.71 2.88 12.34
C ALA A 44 3.83 3.01 11.28
N TYR A 45 3.97 2.02 10.39
CA TYR A 45 5.01 1.99 9.35
C TYR A 45 4.64 2.77 8.09
N MET A 46 3.34 2.97 7.85
CA MET A 46 2.83 3.74 6.72
C MET A 46 2.98 5.25 6.92
N LYS A 47 3.51 5.71 8.07
CA LYS A 47 3.71 7.13 8.34
C LYS A 47 4.55 7.77 7.23
N PRO A 48 4.02 8.77 6.50
CA PRO A 48 4.71 9.42 5.41
C PRO A 48 6.07 9.97 5.83
N ALA A 49 7.05 9.89 4.92
CA ALA A 49 8.42 10.38 5.15
C ALA A 49 8.44 11.84 5.64
N LEU A 50 7.62 12.72 5.04
CA LEU A 50 7.45 14.11 5.44
C LEU A 50 7.05 14.25 6.92
N LEU A 51 6.07 13.46 7.38
CA LEU A 51 5.61 13.45 8.77
C LEU A 51 6.59 12.74 9.73
N ARG A 52 7.59 12.03 9.19
CA ARG A 52 8.70 11.44 9.94
C ARG A 52 9.92 12.37 10.02
N GLY A 53 9.83 13.59 9.47
CA GLY A 53 10.97 14.52 9.41
C GLY A 53 12.02 14.14 8.36
N LEU A 54 11.70 13.19 7.48
CA LEU A 54 12.53 12.83 6.33
C LEU A 54 12.16 13.77 5.18
N THR A 55 13.01 14.76 4.94
CA THR A 55 12.79 15.83 3.95
C THR A 55 13.12 15.41 2.52
N ASP A 56 13.72 14.24 2.32
CA ASP A 56 14.18 13.83 1.01
C ASP A 56 13.01 13.45 0.11
N LYS A 57 12.78 14.29 -0.91
CA LYS A 57 11.47 14.43 -1.54
C LYS A 57 11.17 13.35 -2.59
N GLN A 58 12.06 12.40 -2.86
CA GLN A 58 11.94 11.56 -4.07
C GLN A 58 12.53 10.14 -3.97
N CYS A 59 12.23 9.38 -2.92
CA CYS A 59 12.16 7.92 -3.08
C CYS A 59 10.72 7.55 -3.47
N GLY A 60 10.31 7.94 -4.68
CA GLY A 60 9.01 7.54 -5.22
C GLY A 60 8.98 6.04 -5.51
N TYR A 61 7.79 5.44 -5.48
CA TYR A 61 7.56 4.03 -5.85
C TYR A 61 8.24 3.63 -7.16
N GLY A 62 8.33 4.56 -8.12
CA GLY A 62 9.04 4.36 -9.39
C GLY A 62 10.52 4.00 -9.24
N SER A 63 11.23 4.49 -8.22
CA SER A 63 12.62 4.08 -7.96
C SER A 63 12.72 2.64 -7.43
N CYS A 64 11.80 2.24 -6.57
CA CYS A 64 11.71 0.90 -6.00
C CYS A 64 11.28 -0.14 -7.07
N GLU A 65 10.25 0.18 -7.85
CA GLU A 65 9.71 -0.69 -8.89
C GLU A 65 10.62 -0.76 -10.13
N SER A 66 11.27 0.36 -10.50
CA SER A 66 12.24 0.38 -11.61
C SER A 66 13.50 -0.42 -11.29
N LEU A 67 13.83 -0.65 -10.02
CA LEU A 67 14.90 -1.57 -9.61
C LEU A 67 14.42 -3.04 -9.56
N HIS A 68 13.16 -3.27 -9.18
CA HIS A 68 12.57 -4.61 -9.14
C HIS A 68 12.52 -5.28 -10.52
N ARG A 69 12.20 -4.51 -11.57
CA ARG A 69 12.05 -5.03 -12.93
C ARG A 69 13.39 -5.56 -13.51
N PRO A 70 14.51 -4.80 -13.54
CA PRO A 70 15.83 -5.31 -13.93
C PRO A 70 16.30 -6.49 -13.08
N TYR A 71 16.07 -6.46 -11.76
CA TYR A 71 16.46 -7.55 -10.86
C TYR A 71 15.74 -8.86 -11.20
N SER A 72 14.41 -8.81 -11.36
CA SER A 72 13.59 -9.95 -11.74
C SER A 72 13.97 -10.50 -13.11
N TYR A 73 14.24 -9.64 -14.10
CA TYR A 73 14.70 -10.07 -15.42
C TYR A 73 16.09 -10.71 -15.35
N ARG A 74 17.03 -10.17 -14.55
CA ARG A 74 18.37 -10.78 -14.36
C ARG A 74 18.29 -12.21 -13.84
N MET A 75 17.39 -12.48 -12.89
CA MET A 75 17.21 -13.83 -12.34
C MET A 75 16.58 -14.81 -13.32
N LYS A 76 15.66 -14.36 -14.19
CA LYS A 76 15.02 -15.21 -15.21
C LYS A 76 15.98 -15.77 -16.27
N HIS A 77 17.19 -15.23 -16.38
CA HIS A 77 18.21 -15.70 -17.31
C HIS A 77 19.31 -16.57 -16.66
N GLN A 78 19.31 -16.76 -15.33
CA GLN A 78 20.29 -17.59 -14.61
C GLN A 78 19.95 -19.10 -14.59
N GLY A 79 19.53 -19.63 -15.73
CA GLY A 79 19.18 -21.05 -15.85
C GLY A 79 18.80 -21.51 -17.25
N ARG A 80 18.94 -20.65 -18.26
CA ARG A 80 18.84 -21.06 -19.66
C ARG A 80 20.19 -21.61 -20.10
N THR A 81 20.34 -22.92 -19.97
CA THR A 81 21.33 -23.70 -20.73
C THR A 81 20.60 -24.35 -21.90
#